data_AF-A0A2I0M5B3-F1
#
_entry.id   AF-A0A2I0M5B3-F1
#
_cell.length_a   1.000
_cell.length_b   1.000
_cell.length_c   1.000
_cell.angle_alpha   90.00
_cell.angle_beta   90.00
_cell.angle_gamma   90.00
#
_symmetry.space_group_name_H-M   'P 1'
#
loop_
_entity.id
_entity.type
_entity.pdbx_description
1 polymer ?
#
loop_
_entity_poly.entity_id
_entity_poly.type
_entity_poly.pdbx_seq_one_letter_code
_entity_poly.pdbx_strand_id
1 'polypeptide(L)'
;LNRFSTFVKSGGEAFVLGEASGFVKDGDKLCVVLGPQGPEWQENPYPFQCSIEDPTKQTKFKGMKSYIAYKLVPSHTGQQVHRRYKHFDWLYGRLAEKFPVISVPHLPEKQATGRFEEDFISKRRKGLAWWMDHMCSHPVLAQCDAFQHFLTCPSTDEKAWKQGKRKAEKDEMVGANFFLTISVPTGPGASLDLQEVESQVDGFKAFTKKMDESALQLNHTANEFARKQVTGFKKEYQKVGHSFKCLSQAFELDQQTFSAGLNQAIAFTAEAYDAIGDLFADQPRQDLDPVMDLLALYQGHLANFPDIIHVQKGALTKVKESKRHVEEGKMELQKAEGIQERCNIISFATLAEINHFHKIRVRDFKSQMQHFLQQQILFFQKVTQKLEEALHKYDSV
;
A
#
# COMPACT_ATOMS: atom_id res chain seq x y z
N LEU A 1 23.48 15.49 -22.12
CA LEU A 1 22.80 15.34 -20.81
C LEU A 1 21.37 15.83 -20.93
N ASN A 2 20.40 14.92 -20.78
CA ASN A 2 18.98 15.26 -20.85
C ASN A 2 18.57 15.96 -19.54
N ARG A 3 18.41 17.29 -19.57
CA ARG A 3 18.01 18.12 -18.41
C ARG A 3 16.66 17.72 -17.79
N PHE A 4 15.92 16.82 -18.43
CA PHE A 4 14.61 16.33 -17.96
C PHE A 4 14.65 14.94 -17.32
N SER A 5 15.82 14.30 -17.18
CA SER A 5 15.90 12.97 -16.56
C SER A 5 15.54 13.01 -15.07
N THR A 6 15.02 11.90 -14.55
CA THR A 6 14.69 11.75 -13.13
C THR A 6 15.93 11.92 -12.25
N PHE A 7 17.10 11.49 -12.70
CA PHE A 7 18.35 11.65 -11.95
C PHE A 7 18.72 13.12 -11.73
N VAL A 8 18.41 14.00 -12.69
CA VAL A 8 18.60 15.45 -12.54
C VAL A 8 17.52 16.03 -11.63
N LYS A 9 16.24 15.72 -11.88
CA LYS A 9 15.10 16.28 -11.14
C LYS A 9 15.09 15.91 -9.64
N SER A 10 15.56 14.71 -9.31
CA SER A 10 15.73 14.24 -7.94
C SER A 10 16.88 14.92 -7.18
N GLY A 11 17.73 15.68 -7.88
CA GLY A 11 18.96 16.23 -7.32
C GLY A 11 20.08 15.21 -7.12
N GLY A 12 19.91 13.96 -7.59
CA GLY A 12 20.94 12.93 -7.52
C GLY A 12 22.23 13.33 -8.23
N GLU A 13 22.14 13.96 -9.41
CA GLU A 13 23.32 14.43 -10.14
C GLU A 13 24.07 15.51 -9.35
N ALA A 14 23.36 16.56 -8.92
CA ALA A 14 23.92 17.66 -8.15
C ALA A 14 24.58 17.16 -6.85
N PHE A 15 23.94 16.21 -6.15
CA PHE A 15 24.54 15.59 -4.97
C PHE A 15 25.84 14.84 -5.32
N VAL A 16 25.82 13.93 -6.30
CA VAL A 16 27.01 13.14 -6.68
C VAL A 16 28.17 14.04 -7.11
N LEU A 17 27.88 15.14 -7.80
CA LEU A 17 28.88 16.14 -8.21
C LEU A 17 29.38 17.05 -7.07
N GLY A 18 28.79 16.98 -5.88
CA GLY A 18 29.20 17.75 -4.70
C GLY A 18 28.63 19.17 -4.66
N GLU A 19 27.50 19.41 -5.33
CA GLU A 19 26.84 20.72 -5.42
C GLU A 19 25.81 20.95 -4.28
N ALA A 20 25.51 19.91 -3.50
CA ALA A 20 24.65 20.02 -2.32
C ALA A 20 25.37 20.73 -1.17
N SER A 21 24.68 21.64 -0.49
CA SER A 21 25.28 22.51 0.56
C SER A 21 24.37 22.74 1.78
N GLY A 22 23.29 21.95 1.90
CA GLY A 22 22.38 22.02 3.04
C GLY A 22 23.05 21.68 4.38
N PHE A 23 22.63 22.37 5.45
CA PHE A 23 23.09 22.09 6.81
C PHE A 23 22.19 21.08 7.52
N VAL A 24 22.69 19.88 7.78
CA VAL A 24 21.93 18.81 8.43
C VAL A 24 22.27 18.76 9.92
N LYS A 25 21.25 18.83 10.79
CA LYS A 25 21.42 18.62 12.23
C LYS A 25 21.57 17.14 12.52
N ASP A 26 22.34 16.77 13.54
CA ASP A 26 22.55 15.36 13.86
C ASP A 26 21.25 14.58 14.17
N GLY A 27 20.25 15.24 14.77
CA GLY A 27 18.94 14.64 15.03
C GLY A 27 18.07 14.41 13.78
N ASP A 28 18.42 15.01 12.64
CA ASP A 28 17.69 14.89 11.37
C ASP A 28 18.33 13.84 10.43
N LYS A 29 19.38 13.15 10.89
CA LYS A 29 20.09 12.13 10.11
C LYS A 29 19.25 10.86 9.97
N LEU A 30 19.20 10.35 8.74
CA LEU A 30 18.60 9.07 8.37
C LEU A 30 19.69 8.01 8.30
N CYS A 31 19.74 7.13 9.29
CA CYS A 31 20.80 6.15 9.40
C CYS A 31 20.48 4.88 8.60
N VAL A 32 21.46 4.44 7.81
CA VAL A 32 21.51 3.09 7.21
C VAL A 32 22.50 2.25 8.01
N VAL A 33 22.13 1.02 8.33
CA VAL A 33 22.97 0.06 9.05
C VAL A 33 23.21 -1.18 8.20
N LEU A 34 24.25 -1.95 8.52
CA LEU A 34 24.48 -3.28 7.91
C LEU A 34 23.74 -4.34 8.72
N GLY A 35 22.67 -4.87 8.14
CA GLY A 35 21.94 -6.02 8.66
C GLY A 35 22.47 -7.35 8.10
N PRO A 36 21.88 -8.48 8.52
CA PRO A 36 22.27 -9.81 8.05
C PRO A 36 22.10 -10.03 6.54
N GLN A 37 21.25 -9.22 5.89
CA GLN A 37 20.92 -9.32 4.47
C GLN A 37 21.45 -8.11 3.67
N GLY A 38 22.40 -7.38 4.22
CA GLY A 38 22.96 -6.17 3.63
C GLY A 38 22.39 -4.88 4.23
N PRO A 39 22.49 -3.74 3.51
CA PRO A 39 22.00 -2.46 3.97
C PRO A 39 20.52 -2.48 4.37
N GLU A 40 20.19 -1.82 5.48
CA GLU A 40 18.81 -1.61 5.95
C GLU A 40 18.67 -0.27 6.67
N TRP A 41 17.47 0.33 6.60
CA TRP A 41 17.17 1.52 7.39
C TRP A 41 17.24 1.17 8.88
N GLN A 42 17.86 2.05 9.68
CA GLN A 42 17.81 1.92 11.12
C GLN A 42 16.35 1.96 11.58
N GLU A 43 15.94 0.97 12.37
CA GLU A 43 14.58 0.86 12.88
C GLU A 43 14.16 2.10 13.68
N ASN A 44 12.88 2.43 13.63
CA ASN A 44 12.33 3.52 14.43
C ASN A 44 12.40 3.12 15.92
N PRO A 45 13.09 3.87 16.80
CA PRO A 45 13.20 3.56 18.22
C PRO A 45 11.85 3.62 18.96
N TYR A 46 10.87 4.33 18.39
CA TYR A 46 9.53 4.50 18.96
C TYR A 46 8.47 4.10 17.92
N PRO A 47 8.33 2.79 17.63
CA PRO A 47 7.36 2.31 16.66
C PRO A 47 5.94 2.59 17.15
N PHE A 48 5.06 2.95 16.22
CA PHE A 48 3.66 3.18 16.51
C PHE A 48 2.79 2.73 15.34
N GLN A 49 1.52 2.51 15.61
CA GLN A 49 0.47 2.32 14.61
C GLN A 49 -0.52 3.49 14.64
N CYS A 50 -1.26 3.71 13.56
CA CYS A 50 -2.35 4.67 13.52
C CYS A 50 -3.59 4.01 12.89
N SER A 51 -4.69 3.94 13.66
CA SER A 51 -5.96 3.45 13.13
C SER A 51 -6.66 4.52 12.30
N ILE A 52 -7.42 4.07 11.29
CA ILE A 52 -8.37 4.91 10.54
C ILE A 52 -9.78 4.41 10.81
N GLU A 53 -10.48 5.17 11.64
CA GLU A 53 -11.87 4.92 12.02
C GLU A 53 -12.86 5.47 10.99
N ASP A 54 -14.15 5.33 11.29
CA ASP A 54 -15.22 5.65 10.36
C ASP A 54 -15.22 7.13 9.94
N PRO A 55 -15.44 7.37 8.64
CA PRO A 55 -15.48 8.71 8.09
C PRO A 55 -16.70 9.47 8.59
N THR A 56 -16.48 10.74 8.96
CA THR A 56 -17.53 11.67 9.35
C THR A 56 -17.74 12.72 8.27
N LYS A 57 -19.01 13.02 7.96
CA LYS A 57 -19.36 14.15 7.09
C LYS A 57 -19.26 15.43 7.91
N GLN A 58 -18.34 16.31 7.53
CA GLN A 58 -18.14 17.62 8.16
C GLN A 58 -18.53 18.75 7.20
N THR A 59 -18.83 19.92 7.75
CA THR A 59 -19.19 21.12 6.99
C THR A 59 -18.24 22.28 7.29
N LYS A 60 -18.05 23.16 6.30
CA LYS A 60 -17.34 24.44 6.39
C LYS A 60 -18.22 25.55 5.85
N PHE A 61 -17.88 26.79 6.21
CA PHE A 61 -18.61 27.99 5.80
C PHE A 61 -20.11 27.91 6.15
N LYS A 62 -20.42 27.61 7.42
CA LYS A 62 -21.80 27.50 7.93
C LYS A 62 -22.69 26.57 7.10
N GLY A 63 -22.17 25.42 6.68
CA GLY A 63 -22.94 24.42 5.91
C GLY A 63 -22.81 24.52 4.40
N MET A 64 -22.22 25.58 3.85
CA MET A 64 -22.14 25.78 2.39
C MET A 64 -21.23 24.78 1.66
N LYS A 65 -20.27 24.16 2.36
CA LYS A 65 -19.40 23.11 1.79
C LYS A 65 -19.27 21.92 2.72
N SER A 66 -19.60 20.73 2.25
CA SER A 66 -19.37 19.47 2.97
C SER A 66 -18.18 18.69 2.44
N TYR A 67 -17.54 17.92 3.30
CA TYR A 67 -16.47 16.99 2.97
C TYR A 67 -16.48 15.79 3.91
N ILE A 68 -15.88 14.69 3.46
CA ILE A 68 -15.63 13.51 4.29
C ILE A 68 -14.28 13.67 5.02
N ALA A 69 -14.29 13.47 6.33
CA ALA A 69 -13.11 13.50 7.19
C ALA A 69 -12.93 12.13 7.85
N TYR A 70 -11.72 11.59 7.75
CA TYR A 70 -11.32 10.34 8.38
C TYR A 70 -10.77 10.64 9.76
N LYS A 71 -11.22 9.88 10.76
CA LYS A 71 -10.71 9.97 12.13
C LYS A 71 -9.48 9.08 12.24
N LEU A 72 -8.37 9.68 12.68
CA LEU A 72 -7.07 9.04 12.85
C LEU A 72 -6.74 8.99 14.33
N VAL A 73 -6.26 7.84 14.81
CA VAL A 73 -5.87 7.65 16.20
C VAL A 73 -4.48 7.01 16.25
N PRO A 74 -3.41 7.82 16.42
CA PRO A 74 -2.07 7.30 16.63
C PRO A 74 -1.96 6.64 18.01
N SER A 75 -1.46 5.42 18.06
CA SER A 75 -1.31 4.63 19.29
C SER A 75 -0.39 5.26 20.33
N HIS A 76 0.63 6.03 19.90
CA HIS A 76 1.62 6.63 20.81
C HIS A 76 1.10 7.88 21.54
N THR A 77 0.08 8.58 21.00
CA THR A 77 -0.52 9.74 21.66
C THR A 77 -1.95 9.48 22.16
N GLY A 78 -2.67 8.55 21.53
CA GLY A 78 -4.12 8.37 21.71
C GLY A 78 -4.94 9.57 21.22
N GLN A 79 -4.31 10.60 20.68
CA GLN A 79 -4.97 11.85 20.32
C GLN A 79 -5.69 11.71 18.98
N GLN A 80 -6.99 11.96 18.99
CA GLN A 80 -7.81 11.85 17.80
C GLN A 80 -7.68 13.09 16.91
N VAL A 81 -7.37 12.87 15.63
CA VAL A 81 -7.37 13.94 14.62
C VAL A 81 -8.24 13.57 13.43
N HIS A 82 -8.83 14.57 12.78
CA HIS A 82 -9.69 14.43 11.62
C HIS A 82 -8.97 14.99 10.41
N ARG A 83 -8.82 14.17 9.38
CA ARG A 83 -8.17 14.53 8.12
C ARG A 83 -9.07 14.17 6.95
N ARG A 84 -9.33 15.12 6.07
CA ARG A 84 -10.01 14.86 4.81
C ARG A 84 -9.01 14.38 3.76
N TYR A 85 -9.49 13.71 2.72
CA TYR A 85 -8.62 13.20 1.64
C TYR A 85 -7.65 14.25 1.06
N LYS A 86 -8.07 15.52 0.90
CA LYS A 86 -7.17 16.59 0.44
C LYS A 86 -5.96 16.85 1.36
N HIS A 87 -6.07 16.54 2.65
CA HIS A 87 -4.93 16.64 3.57
C HIS A 87 -3.95 15.48 3.37
N PHE A 88 -4.45 14.27 3.09
CA PHE A 88 -3.61 13.14 2.69
C PHE A 88 -2.88 13.45 1.38
N ASP A 89 -3.60 13.95 0.37
CA ASP A 89 -3.03 14.34 -0.93
C ASP A 89 -1.90 15.37 -0.80
N TRP A 90 -2.09 16.36 0.08
CA TRP A 90 -1.03 17.32 0.39
C TRP A 90 0.20 16.65 1.00
N LEU A 91 0.01 15.78 2.00
CA LEU A 91 1.10 15.08 2.66
C LEU A 91 1.85 14.18 1.68
N TYR A 92 1.12 13.37 0.91
CA TYR A 92 1.70 12.53 -0.15
C TYR A 92 2.57 13.36 -1.10
N GLY A 93 2.07 14.50 -1.59
CA GLY A 93 2.84 15.38 -2.45
C GLY A 93 4.10 15.99 -1.80
N ARG A 94 4.10 16.19 -0.47
CA ARG A 94 5.32 16.61 0.27
C ARG A 94 6.33 15.47 0.39
N LEU A 95 5.86 14.27 0.70
CA LEU A 95 6.71 13.10 0.88
C LEU A 95 7.36 12.66 -0.44
N ALA A 96 6.56 12.60 -1.52
CA ALA A 96 7.06 12.23 -2.85
C ALA A 96 8.07 13.24 -3.42
N GLU A 97 7.96 14.52 -3.06
CA GLU A 97 8.96 15.54 -3.42
C GLU A 97 10.23 15.41 -2.56
N LYS A 98 10.09 15.10 -1.27
CA LYS A 98 11.20 15.05 -0.32
C LYS A 98 12.09 13.82 -0.51
N PHE A 99 11.52 12.67 -0.85
CA PHE A 99 12.23 11.40 -0.80
C PHE A 99 12.45 10.78 -2.19
N PRO A 100 13.59 11.05 -2.86
CA PRO A 100 13.86 10.56 -4.21
C PRO A 100 14.20 9.07 -4.30
N VAL A 101 14.56 8.43 -3.18
CA VAL A 101 14.98 7.02 -3.12
C VAL A 101 14.17 6.17 -2.13
N ILE A 102 13.07 6.71 -1.59
CA ILE A 102 12.14 5.97 -0.73
C ILE A 102 10.82 5.82 -1.47
N SER A 103 10.24 4.61 -1.46
CA SER A 103 8.99 4.31 -2.12
C SER A 103 7.81 4.75 -1.26
N VAL A 104 7.34 5.98 -1.46
CA VAL A 104 6.15 6.49 -0.77
C VAL A 104 4.88 5.79 -1.31
N PRO A 105 4.06 5.14 -0.46
CA PRO A 105 2.85 4.46 -0.91
C PRO A 105 1.87 5.44 -1.56
N HIS A 106 1.26 5.04 -2.68
CA HIS A 106 0.30 5.89 -3.40
C HIS A 106 -1.04 5.93 -2.67
N LEU A 107 -1.73 7.06 -2.78
CA LEU A 107 -3.07 7.21 -2.23
C LEU A 107 -4.13 6.52 -3.13
N PRO A 108 -5.22 6.00 -2.58
CA PRO A 108 -6.37 5.52 -3.35
C PRO A 108 -6.94 6.62 -4.27
N GLU A 109 -7.57 6.25 -5.38
CA GLU A 109 -7.97 7.18 -6.43
C GLU A 109 -8.83 8.40 -5.98
N LYS A 110 -8.64 9.50 -6.70
CA LYS A 110 -9.45 10.71 -6.59
C LYS A 110 -10.73 10.57 -7.41
N GLN A 111 -11.86 10.37 -6.74
CA GLN A 111 -13.18 10.46 -7.39
C GLN A 111 -13.89 11.77 -7.05
N ALA A 112 -14.39 12.45 -8.08
CA ALA A 112 -15.14 13.71 -7.95
C ALA A 112 -16.66 13.49 -7.87
N THR A 113 -17.21 12.62 -8.73
CA THR A 113 -18.60 12.15 -8.71
C THR A 113 -18.74 10.97 -7.72
N GLY A 114 -19.92 10.76 -7.12
CA GLY A 114 -20.14 9.64 -6.19
C GLY A 114 -19.34 9.72 -4.87
N ARG A 115 -18.68 10.84 -4.55
CA ARG A 115 -17.81 10.97 -3.35
C ARG A 115 -18.50 10.79 -1.99
N PHE A 116 -19.83 10.72 -1.99
CA PHE A 116 -20.67 10.50 -0.81
C PHE A 116 -21.34 9.11 -0.81
N GLU A 117 -21.07 8.28 -1.81
CA GLU A 117 -21.56 6.90 -1.87
C GLU A 117 -20.82 6.05 -0.83
N GLU A 118 -21.56 5.20 -0.14
CA GLU A 118 -21.05 4.41 0.98
C GLU A 118 -19.97 3.41 0.54
N ASP A 119 -20.21 2.70 -0.57
CA ASP A 119 -19.24 1.76 -1.15
C ASP A 119 -17.91 2.45 -1.48
N PHE A 120 -17.99 3.65 -2.05
CA PHE A 120 -16.81 4.43 -2.39
C PHE A 120 -16.05 4.90 -1.14
N ILE A 121 -16.78 5.42 -0.15
CA ILE A 121 -16.21 5.85 1.12
C ILE A 121 -15.53 4.68 1.85
N SER A 122 -16.18 3.52 1.87
CA SER A 122 -15.68 2.29 2.48
C SER A 122 -14.40 1.80 1.78
N LYS A 123 -14.41 1.68 0.46
CA LYS A 123 -13.24 1.28 -0.34
C LYS A 123 -12.06 2.23 -0.12
N ARG A 124 -12.32 3.55 -0.13
CA ARG A 124 -11.28 4.55 0.14
C ARG A 124 -10.74 4.46 1.56
N ARG A 125 -11.59 4.22 2.56
CA ARG A 125 -11.15 4.05 3.96
C ARG A 125 -10.21 2.85 4.09
N LYS A 126 -10.54 1.70 3.48
CA LYS A 126 -9.68 0.51 3.45
C LYS A 126 -8.33 0.81 2.81
N GLY A 127 -8.32 1.46 1.64
CA GLY A 127 -7.08 1.85 0.96
C GLY A 127 -6.24 2.85 1.75
N LEU A 128 -6.88 3.81 2.44
CA LEU A 128 -6.17 4.73 3.34
C LEU A 128 -5.61 4.02 4.58
N ALA A 129 -6.27 2.98 5.09
CA ALA A 129 -5.78 2.20 6.21
C ALA A 129 -4.49 1.45 5.84
N TRP A 130 -4.46 0.81 4.66
CA TRP A 130 -3.25 0.22 4.09
C TRP A 130 -2.12 1.24 3.91
N TRP A 131 -2.45 2.40 3.32
CA TRP A 131 -1.50 3.50 3.17
C TRP A 131 -0.92 3.94 4.52
N MET A 132 -1.76 4.08 5.55
CA MET A 132 -1.34 4.49 6.89
C MET A 132 -0.46 3.45 7.57
N ASP A 133 -0.78 2.16 7.43
CA ASP A 133 0.03 1.07 7.97
C ASP A 133 1.45 1.11 7.39
N HIS A 134 1.59 1.23 6.06
CA HIS A 134 2.89 1.33 5.39
C HIS A 134 3.67 2.57 5.81
N MET A 135 2.99 3.71 5.95
CA MET A 135 3.59 4.94 6.44
C MET A 135 4.11 4.82 7.87
N CYS A 136 3.37 4.16 8.76
CA CYS A 136 3.75 3.95 10.16
C CYS A 136 4.85 2.88 10.31
N SER A 137 4.88 1.86 9.44
CA SER A 137 5.87 0.78 9.49
C SER A 137 7.22 1.17 8.86
N HIS A 138 7.27 2.23 8.06
CA HIS A 138 8.50 2.64 7.39
C HIS A 138 9.40 3.45 8.35
N PRO A 139 10.65 3.03 8.63
CA PRO A 139 11.49 3.67 9.64
C PRO A 139 11.75 5.16 9.37
N VAL A 140 11.96 5.56 8.11
CA VAL A 140 12.11 6.97 7.72
C VAL A 140 10.78 7.74 7.68
N LEU A 141 9.77 7.26 6.93
CA LEU A 141 8.53 8.01 6.72
C LEU A 141 7.76 8.24 8.03
N ALA A 142 7.77 7.25 8.93
CA ALA A 142 7.12 7.34 10.23
C ALA A 142 7.70 8.48 11.09
N GLN A 143 8.97 8.82 10.92
CA GLN A 143 9.66 9.86 11.70
C GLN A 143 9.61 11.24 11.02
N CYS A 144 9.04 11.35 9.81
CA CYS A 144 9.01 12.61 9.09
C CYS A 144 8.16 13.67 9.82
N ASP A 145 8.74 14.85 10.06
CA ASP A 145 8.09 16.03 10.66
C ASP A 145 6.70 16.33 10.08
N ALA A 146 6.56 16.27 8.75
CA ALA A 146 5.29 16.54 8.08
C ALA A 146 4.22 15.49 8.40
N PHE A 147 4.63 14.22 8.56
CA PHE A 147 3.75 13.13 8.94
C PHE A 147 3.38 13.19 10.43
N GLN A 148 4.35 13.48 11.30
CA GLN A 148 4.12 13.70 12.72
C GLN A 148 3.14 14.86 12.96
N HIS A 149 3.34 16.01 12.30
CA HIS A 149 2.39 17.13 12.32
C HIS A 149 1.01 16.73 11.77
N PHE A 150 0.99 15.91 10.71
CA PHE A 150 -0.25 15.39 10.15
C PHE A 150 -1.06 14.57 11.16
N LEU A 151 -0.40 13.76 11.99
CA LEU A 151 -1.02 12.88 12.98
C LEU A 151 -1.36 13.57 14.31
N THR A 152 -0.60 14.58 14.72
CA THR A 152 -0.69 15.14 16.09
C THR A 152 -1.33 16.53 16.16
N CYS A 153 -1.33 17.31 15.07
CA CYS A 153 -1.91 18.66 15.10
C CYS A 153 -3.43 18.60 15.36
N PRO A 154 -3.96 19.27 16.40
CA PRO A 154 -5.38 19.28 16.68
C PRO A 154 -6.21 19.77 15.49
N SER A 155 -7.33 19.10 15.21
CA SER A 155 -8.20 19.44 14.06
C SER A 155 -8.93 20.77 14.22
N THR A 156 -9.05 21.24 15.45
CA THR A 156 -9.66 22.51 15.84
C THR A 156 -8.70 23.69 15.68
N ASP A 157 -7.39 23.46 15.64
CA ASP A 157 -6.38 24.51 15.51
C ASP A 157 -5.96 24.71 14.05
N GLU A 158 -6.78 25.46 13.30
CA GLU A 158 -6.49 25.77 11.89
C GLU A 158 -5.23 26.63 11.72
N LYS A 159 -4.84 27.41 12.74
CA LYS A 159 -3.64 28.27 12.70
C LYS A 159 -2.38 27.41 12.80
N ALA A 160 -2.31 26.51 13.78
CA ALA A 160 -1.21 25.57 13.92
C ALA A 160 -1.10 24.65 12.68
N TRP A 161 -2.24 24.16 12.16
CA TRP A 161 -2.27 23.37 10.94
C TRP A 161 -1.60 24.10 9.76
N LYS A 162 -2.00 25.36 9.51
CA LYS A 162 -1.44 26.18 8.43
C LYS A 162 0.04 26.49 8.64
N GLN A 163 0.47 26.71 9.88
CA GLN A 163 1.87 26.97 10.20
C GLN A 163 2.75 25.74 9.93
N GLY A 164 2.37 24.56 10.43
CA GLY A 164 3.12 23.32 10.18
C GLY A 164 3.10 22.92 8.70
N LYS A 165 1.98 23.14 8.00
CA LYS A 165 1.89 22.97 6.55
C LYS A 165 2.91 23.85 5.80
N ARG A 166 2.99 25.13 6.15
CA ARG A 166 3.95 26.08 5.56
C ARG A 166 5.40 25.74 5.94
N LYS A 167 5.65 25.21 7.15
CA LYS A 167 6.97 24.74 7.57
C LYS A 167 7.42 23.59 6.66
N ALA A 168 6.58 22.57 6.47
CA ALA A 168 6.88 21.44 5.60
C ALA A 168 7.01 21.82 4.11
N GLU A 169 6.28 22.85 3.66
CA GLU A 169 6.42 23.39 2.29
C GLU A 169 7.71 24.18 2.05
N LYS A 170 8.39 24.60 3.12
CA LYS A 170 9.66 25.35 3.08
C LYS A 170 10.86 24.48 3.48
N ASP A 171 10.68 23.16 3.54
CA ASP A 171 11.78 22.24 3.86
C ASP A 171 12.87 22.32 2.78
N GLU A 172 14.09 22.64 3.20
CA GLU A 172 15.26 22.76 2.31
C GLU A 172 15.97 21.42 2.10
N MET A 173 15.64 20.39 2.89
CA MET A 173 16.19 19.03 2.80
C MET A 173 15.46 18.20 1.74
N VAL A 174 15.36 18.77 0.55
CA VAL A 174 14.74 18.17 -0.64
C VAL A 174 15.76 18.16 -1.79
N GLY A 175 15.49 17.37 -2.83
CA GLY A 175 16.39 17.24 -3.97
C GLY A 175 17.79 16.75 -3.55
N ALA A 176 18.84 17.48 -3.95
CA ALA A 176 20.22 17.09 -3.64
C ALA A 176 20.53 17.12 -2.13
N ASN A 177 19.91 18.04 -1.38
CA ASN A 177 20.14 18.18 0.06
C ASN A 177 19.54 17.03 0.87
N PHE A 178 18.54 16.32 0.33
CA PHE A 178 18.01 15.12 0.99
C PHE A 178 19.13 14.09 1.24
N PHE A 179 20.03 13.88 0.29
CA PHE A 179 21.08 12.87 0.42
C PHE A 179 22.11 13.22 1.51
N LEU A 180 22.27 14.49 1.87
CA LEU A 180 23.09 14.91 3.00
C LEU A 180 22.52 14.43 4.35
N THR A 181 21.22 14.14 4.40
CA THR A 181 20.59 13.59 5.60
C THR A 181 20.94 12.13 5.83
N ILE A 182 21.38 11.40 4.81
CA ILE A 182 21.66 9.97 4.92
C ILE A 182 23.04 9.77 5.55
N SER A 183 23.07 9.00 6.64
CA SER A 183 24.29 8.55 7.29
C SER A 183 24.49 7.06 7.05
N VAL A 184 25.65 6.70 6.51
CA VAL A 184 26.03 5.32 6.21
C VAL A 184 27.07 4.81 7.20
N PRO A 185 27.24 3.49 7.35
CA PRO A 185 28.20 2.92 8.29
C PRO A 185 29.64 3.35 7.99
N THR A 186 30.42 3.58 9.05
CA THR A 186 31.87 3.87 8.97
C THR A 186 32.68 2.64 9.39
N GLY A 187 33.79 2.34 8.71
CA GLY A 187 34.67 1.21 9.04
C GLY A 187 34.51 0.01 8.07
N PRO A 188 34.71 -1.23 8.54
CA PRO A 188 34.59 -2.41 7.68
C PRO A 188 33.20 -2.50 7.02
N GLY A 189 33.16 -2.65 5.69
CA GLY A 189 31.91 -2.67 4.92
C GLY A 189 31.33 -1.29 4.59
N ALA A 190 32.02 -0.20 4.92
CA ALA A 190 31.59 1.17 4.60
C ALA A 190 31.64 1.51 3.11
N SER A 191 32.37 0.74 2.30
CA SER A 191 32.39 0.88 0.84
C SER A 191 31.75 -0.36 0.22
N LEU A 192 30.66 -0.15 -0.50
CA LEU A 192 30.01 -1.21 -1.27
C LEU A 192 30.80 -1.48 -2.57
N ASP A 193 30.77 -2.72 -3.03
CA ASP A 193 31.19 -3.04 -4.38
C ASP A 193 30.13 -2.54 -5.37
N LEU A 194 30.46 -1.48 -6.12
CA LEU A 194 29.53 -0.85 -7.04
C LEU A 194 29.12 -1.76 -8.21
N GLN A 195 29.92 -2.78 -8.56
CA GLN A 195 29.52 -3.77 -9.56
C GLN A 195 28.46 -4.71 -8.99
N GLU A 196 28.60 -5.13 -7.75
CA GLU A 196 27.59 -5.93 -7.05
C GLU A 196 26.29 -5.13 -6.88
N VAL A 197 26.39 -3.85 -6.48
CA VAL A 197 25.24 -2.95 -6.38
C VAL A 197 24.51 -2.83 -7.71
N GLU A 198 25.23 -2.64 -8.82
CA GLU A 198 24.63 -2.57 -10.16
C GLU A 198 23.89 -3.87 -10.51
N SER A 199 24.48 -5.02 -10.21
CA SER A 199 23.87 -6.33 -10.43
C SER A 199 22.59 -6.54 -9.60
N GLN A 200 22.62 -6.17 -8.31
CA GLN A 200 21.46 -6.27 -7.41
C GLN A 200 20.32 -5.36 -7.88
N VAL A 201 20.62 -4.12 -8.27
CA VAL A 201 19.65 -3.16 -8.80
C VAL A 201 19.04 -3.65 -10.11
N ASP A 202 19.82 -4.30 -10.99
CA ASP A 202 19.31 -4.91 -12.21
C ASP A 202 18.42 -6.11 -11.96
N GLY A 203 18.80 -6.98 -11.03
CA GLY A 203 17.96 -8.08 -10.56
C GLY A 203 16.64 -7.57 -9.99
N PHE A 204 16.69 -6.54 -9.15
CA PHE A 204 15.51 -5.91 -8.57
C PHE A 204 14.62 -5.25 -9.63
N LYS A 205 15.21 -4.57 -10.64
CA LYS A 205 14.46 -4.00 -11.77
C LYS A 205 13.69 -5.06 -12.56
N ALA A 206 14.32 -6.19 -12.85
CA ALA A 206 13.65 -7.30 -13.53
C ALA A 206 12.52 -7.87 -12.67
N PHE A 207 12.78 -8.02 -11.37
CA PHE A 207 11.81 -8.47 -10.39
C PHE A 207 10.59 -7.53 -10.29
N THR A 208 10.76 -6.22 -10.14
CA THR A 208 9.63 -5.28 -10.00
C THR A 208 8.76 -5.24 -11.24
N LYS A 209 9.37 -5.27 -12.43
CA LYS A 209 8.64 -5.38 -13.70
C LYS A 209 7.78 -6.65 -13.73
N LYS A 210 8.36 -7.81 -13.39
CA LYS A 210 7.61 -9.07 -13.41
C LYS A 210 6.51 -9.11 -12.35
N MET A 211 6.78 -8.56 -11.16
CA MET A 211 5.80 -8.45 -10.09
C MET A 211 4.62 -7.59 -10.50
N ASP A 212 4.85 -6.46 -11.18
CA ASP A 212 3.78 -5.58 -11.67
C ASP A 212 2.87 -6.28 -12.68
N GLU A 213 3.46 -6.94 -13.69
CA GLU A 213 2.74 -7.75 -14.67
C GLU A 213 1.88 -8.84 -14.00
N SER A 214 2.46 -9.55 -13.03
CA SER A 214 1.75 -10.61 -12.30
C SER A 214 0.66 -10.07 -11.36
N ALA A 215 0.88 -8.91 -10.73
CA ALA A 215 -0.12 -8.25 -9.90
C ALA A 215 -1.32 -7.80 -10.74
N LEU A 216 -1.08 -7.22 -11.93
CA LEU A 216 -2.12 -6.86 -12.89
C LEU A 216 -2.94 -8.08 -13.34
N GLN A 217 -2.25 -9.17 -13.69
CA GLN A 217 -2.91 -10.42 -14.09
C GLN A 217 -3.78 -10.97 -12.96
N LEU A 218 -3.25 -11.06 -11.74
CA LEU A 218 -4.01 -11.56 -10.59
C LEU A 218 -5.20 -10.68 -10.27
N ASN A 219 -5.03 -9.35 -10.29
CA ASN A 219 -6.11 -8.40 -10.05
C ASN A 219 -7.24 -8.56 -11.10
N HIS A 220 -6.88 -8.75 -12.37
CA HIS A 220 -7.85 -9.01 -13.44
C HIS A 220 -8.65 -10.30 -13.19
N THR A 221 -7.96 -11.41 -12.94
CA THR A 221 -8.60 -12.71 -12.69
C THR A 221 -9.44 -12.70 -11.42
N ALA A 222 -8.96 -12.06 -10.34
CA ALA A 222 -9.72 -11.91 -9.10
C ALA A 222 -11.01 -11.10 -9.30
N ASN A 223 -10.96 -9.99 -10.05
CA ASN A 223 -12.15 -9.20 -10.39
C ASN A 223 -13.15 -9.97 -11.24
N GLU A 224 -12.68 -10.72 -12.23
CA GLU A 224 -13.55 -11.57 -13.05
C GLU A 224 -14.22 -12.65 -12.20
N PHE A 225 -13.46 -13.31 -11.32
CA PHE A 225 -13.97 -14.34 -10.43
C PHE A 225 -14.98 -13.77 -9.43
N ALA A 226 -14.69 -12.63 -8.80
CA ALA A 226 -15.62 -11.93 -7.92
C ALA A 226 -16.95 -11.62 -8.63
N ARG A 227 -16.92 -11.08 -9.86
CA ARG A 227 -18.15 -10.83 -10.64
C ARG A 227 -18.94 -12.10 -10.92
N LYS A 228 -18.25 -13.22 -11.24
CA LYS A 228 -18.88 -14.53 -11.45
C LYS A 228 -19.53 -15.04 -10.16
N GLN A 229 -18.94 -14.83 -8.99
CA GLN A 229 -19.57 -15.20 -7.72
C GLN A 229 -20.83 -14.36 -7.43
N VAL A 230 -20.72 -13.03 -7.54
CA VAL A 230 -21.81 -12.06 -7.28
C VAL A 230 -23.04 -12.31 -8.14
N THR A 231 -22.83 -12.58 -9.44
CA THR A 231 -23.94 -12.63 -10.40
C THR A 231 -24.18 -14.04 -10.94
N GLY A 232 -23.12 -14.73 -11.36
CA GLY A 232 -23.20 -16.03 -12.01
C GLY A 232 -23.60 -17.14 -11.05
N PHE A 233 -22.76 -17.43 -10.06
CA PHE A 233 -23.01 -18.51 -9.11
C PHE A 233 -24.29 -18.27 -8.31
N LYS A 234 -24.51 -17.06 -7.81
CA LYS A 234 -25.80 -16.70 -7.18
C LYS A 234 -27.00 -17.10 -8.04
N LYS A 235 -27.00 -16.71 -9.32
CA LYS A 235 -28.08 -17.01 -10.25
C LYS A 235 -28.27 -18.51 -10.48
N GLU A 236 -27.20 -19.30 -10.58
CA GLU A 236 -27.33 -20.74 -10.77
C GLU A 236 -27.89 -21.45 -9.53
N TYR A 237 -27.46 -21.07 -8.32
CA TYR A 237 -28.03 -21.60 -7.09
C TYR A 237 -29.52 -21.24 -6.95
N GLN A 238 -29.90 -19.99 -7.25
CA GLN A 238 -31.30 -19.56 -7.22
C GLN A 238 -32.18 -20.26 -8.27
N LYS A 239 -31.65 -20.62 -9.44
CA LYS A 239 -32.39 -21.43 -10.43
C LYS A 239 -32.70 -22.83 -9.90
N VAL A 240 -31.75 -23.46 -9.23
CA VAL A 240 -31.95 -24.77 -8.60
C VAL A 240 -32.97 -24.65 -7.46
N GLY A 241 -32.81 -23.64 -6.59
CA GLY A 241 -33.78 -23.35 -5.53
C GLY A 241 -35.19 -23.15 -6.07
N HIS A 242 -35.35 -22.31 -7.09
CA HIS A 242 -36.64 -22.10 -7.77
C HIS A 242 -37.25 -23.41 -8.32
N SER A 243 -36.44 -24.31 -8.86
CA SER A 243 -36.93 -25.59 -9.39
C SER A 243 -37.48 -26.49 -8.28
N PHE A 244 -36.79 -26.58 -7.14
CA PHE A 244 -37.30 -27.30 -5.96
C PHE A 244 -38.58 -26.67 -5.42
N LYS A 245 -38.66 -25.33 -5.41
CA LYS A 245 -39.86 -24.61 -4.97
C LYS A 245 -41.08 -24.95 -5.83
N CYS A 246 -40.92 -24.93 -7.16
CA CYS A 246 -41.99 -25.31 -8.09
C CYS A 246 -42.44 -26.76 -7.89
N LEU A 247 -41.50 -27.68 -7.64
CA LEU A 247 -41.82 -29.08 -7.36
C LEU A 247 -42.62 -29.23 -6.05
N SER A 248 -42.18 -28.56 -4.98
CA SER A 248 -42.92 -28.55 -3.71
C SER A 248 -44.34 -28.01 -3.88
N GLN A 249 -44.50 -26.91 -4.61
CA GLN A 249 -45.81 -26.31 -4.89
C GLN A 249 -46.72 -27.25 -5.67
N ALA A 250 -46.17 -28.02 -6.61
CA ALA A 250 -46.94 -29.03 -7.33
C ALA A 250 -47.45 -30.14 -6.39
N PHE A 251 -46.63 -30.58 -5.43
CA PHE A 251 -47.03 -31.60 -4.45
C PHE A 251 -48.07 -31.10 -3.44
N GLU A 252 -48.11 -29.79 -3.18
CA GLU A 252 -49.13 -29.17 -2.32
C GLU A 252 -50.53 -29.12 -2.95
N LEU A 253 -50.67 -29.37 -4.26
CA LEU A 253 -51.97 -29.30 -4.94
C LEU A 253 -52.95 -30.41 -4.52
N ASP A 254 -52.45 -31.61 -4.20
CA ASP A 254 -53.27 -32.77 -3.82
C ASP A 254 -53.49 -32.89 -2.30
N GLN A 255 -52.80 -32.06 -1.49
CA GLN A 255 -52.99 -31.89 -0.04
C GLN A 255 -53.08 -33.18 0.81
N GLN A 256 -52.42 -34.27 0.40
CA GLN A 256 -52.38 -35.50 1.19
C GLN A 256 -51.60 -35.27 2.50
N THR A 257 -52.22 -35.57 3.64
CA THR A 257 -51.65 -35.26 4.96
C THR A 257 -50.37 -36.02 5.26
N PHE A 258 -50.22 -37.24 4.76
CA PHE A 258 -49.02 -38.05 4.99
C PHE A 258 -47.79 -37.55 4.22
N SER A 259 -47.95 -36.78 3.14
CA SER A 259 -46.83 -36.24 2.34
C SER A 259 -46.45 -34.81 2.72
N ALA A 260 -47.17 -34.18 3.64
CA ALA A 260 -46.94 -32.79 4.05
C ALA A 260 -45.51 -32.54 4.54
N GLY A 261 -44.91 -33.50 5.27
CA GLY A 261 -43.51 -33.42 5.74
C GLY A 261 -42.51 -33.36 4.58
N LEU A 262 -42.69 -34.21 3.55
CA LEU A 262 -41.84 -34.23 2.37
C LEU A 262 -41.90 -32.89 1.61
N ASN A 263 -43.10 -32.35 1.43
CA ASN A 263 -43.31 -31.09 0.72
C ASN A 263 -42.56 -29.96 1.44
N GLN A 264 -42.70 -29.86 2.76
CA GLN A 264 -41.98 -28.88 3.58
C GLN A 264 -40.46 -29.05 3.50
N ALA A 265 -39.95 -30.28 3.49
CA ALA A 265 -38.52 -30.55 3.34
C ALA A 265 -37.97 -30.11 1.97
N ILE A 266 -38.72 -30.35 0.88
CA ILE A 266 -38.35 -29.89 -0.47
C ILE A 266 -38.41 -28.35 -0.57
N ALA A 267 -39.44 -27.73 0.00
CA ALA A 267 -39.52 -26.26 0.09
C ALA A 267 -38.32 -25.68 0.86
N PHE A 268 -37.94 -26.30 1.98
CA PHE A 268 -36.77 -25.85 2.75
C PHE A 268 -35.46 -26.02 1.96
N THR A 269 -35.32 -27.09 1.17
CA THR A 269 -34.18 -27.25 0.26
C THR A 269 -34.12 -26.12 -0.77
N ALA A 270 -35.26 -25.66 -1.28
CA ALA A 270 -35.31 -24.49 -2.16
C ALA A 270 -34.74 -23.24 -1.48
N GLU A 271 -35.19 -22.95 -0.25
CA GLU A 271 -34.72 -21.82 0.55
C GLU A 271 -33.21 -21.92 0.88
N ALA A 272 -32.72 -23.13 1.17
CA ALA A 272 -31.30 -23.36 1.43
C ALA A 272 -30.44 -23.05 0.20
N TYR A 273 -30.88 -23.46 -1.00
CA TYR A 273 -30.19 -23.14 -2.25
C TYR A 273 -30.21 -21.64 -2.56
N ASP A 274 -31.34 -20.96 -2.34
CA ASP A 274 -31.41 -19.50 -2.49
C ASP A 274 -30.43 -18.79 -1.54
N ALA A 275 -30.37 -19.22 -0.27
CA ALA A 275 -29.46 -18.68 0.73
C ALA A 275 -27.98 -18.94 0.39
N ILE A 276 -27.64 -20.12 -0.14
CA ILE A 276 -26.27 -20.40 -0.62
C ILE A 276 -25.91 -19.46 -1.77
N GLY A 277 -26.85 -19.16 -2.66
CA GLY A 277 -26.65 -18.17 -3.72
C GLY A 277 -26.29 -16.78 -3.18
N ASP A 278 -26.92 -16.35 -2.09
CA ASP A 278 -26.58 -15.10 -1.40
C ASP A 278 -25.20 -15.16 -0.72
N LEU A 279 -24.83 -16.29 -0.11
CA LEU A 279 -23.48 -16.49 0.44
C LEU A 279 -22.41 -16.31 -0.64
N PHE A 280 -22.60 -16.86 -1.85
CA PHE A 280 -21.67 -16.65 -2.97
C PHE A 280 -21.56 -15.17 -3.36
N ALA A 281 -22.66 -14.41 -3.30
CA ALA A 281 -22.63 -13.02 -3.70
C ALA A 281 -21.93 -12.10 -2.69
N ASP A 282 -22.00 -12.43 -1.41
CA ASP A 282 -21.34 -11.65 -0.37
C ASP A 282 -19.86 -12.04 -0.19
N GLN A 283 -19.46 -13.24 -0.63
CA GLN A 283 -18.13 -13.79 -0.36
C GLN A 283 -16.96 -12.93 -0.85
N PRO A 284 -16.94 -12.36 -2.07
CA PRO A 284 -15.80 -11.59 -2.55
C PRO A 284 -15.36 -10.44 -1.63
N ARG A 285 -16.29 -9.85 -0.89
CA ARG A 285 -16.02 -8.76 0.06
C ARG A 285 -15.16 -9.19 1.24
N GLN A 286 -15.16 -10.50 1.54
CA GLN A 286 -14.46 -11.10 2.67
C GLN A 286 -13.05 -11.55 2.29
N ASP A 287 -12.79 -11.93 1.04
CA ASP A 287 -11.54 -12.59 0.65
C ASP A 287 -10.83 -11.97 -0.56
N LEU A 288 -11.51 -11.80 -1.68
CA LEU A 288 -10.96 -11.29 -2.93
C LEU A 288 -10.73 -9.78 -2.88
N ASP A 289 -11.67 -9.01 -2.34
CA ASP A 289 -11.55 -7.56 -2.21
C ASP A 289 -10.32 -7.18 -1.38
N PRO A 290 -10.06 -7.76 -0.18
CA PRO A 290 -8.80 -7.55 0.54
C PRO A 290 -7.53 -7.87 -0.25
N VAL A 291 -7.52 -8.95 -1.06
CA VAL A 291 -6.38 -9.27 -1.94
C VAL A 291 -6.18 -8.17 -2.98
N MET A 292 -7.25 -7.72 -3.63
CA MET A 292 -7.19 -6.68 -4.65
C MET A 292 -6.77 -5.32 -4.08
N ASP A 293 -7.21 -4.98 -2.86
CA ASP A 293 -6.79 -3.78 -2.14
C ASP A 293 -5.28 -3.81 -1.87
N LEU A 294 -4.73 -4.95 -1.44
CA LEU A 294 -3.28 -5.13 -1.26
C LEU A 294 -2.53 -4.98 -2.59
N LEU A 295 -3.01 -5.61 -3.66
CA LEU A 295 -2.36 -5.51 -4.98
C LEU A 295 -2.30 -4.06 -5.48
N ALA A 296 -3.37 -3.27 -5.28
CA ALA A 296 -3.41 -1.86 -5.65
C ALA A 296 -2.37 -1.03 -4.88
N LEU A 297 -2.16 -1.31 -3.59
CA LEU A 297 -1.11 -0.66 -2.79
C LEU A 297 0.29 -0.96 -3.35
N TYR A 298 0.57 -2.23 -3.67
CA TYR A 298 1.85 -2.65 -4.21
C TYR A 298 2.11 -2.11 -5.62
N GLN A 299 1.09 -1.96 -6.45
CA GLN A 299 1.21 -1.26 -7.74
C GLN A 299 1.70 0.18 -7.57
N GLY A 300 1.23 0.88 -6.52
CA GLY A 300 1.74 2.20 -6.16
C GLY A 300 3.24 2.18 -5.85
N HIS A 301 3.69 1.23 -5.02
CA HIS A 301 5.13 1.06 -4.75
C HIS A 301 5.93 0.70 -6.00
N LEU A 302 5.42 -0.21 -6.83
CA LEU A 302 6.07 -0.65 -8.07
C LEU A 302 6.22 0.49 -9.08
N ALA A 303 5.27 1.43 -9.12
CA ALA A 303 5.34 2.62 -9.95
C ALA A 303 6.47 3.59 -9.54
N ASN A 304 6.94 3.55 -8.29
CA ASN A 304 8.03 4.42 -7.80
C ASN A 304 9.41 3.91 -8.20
N PHE A 305 9.60 2.59 -8.26
CA PHE A 305 10.94 2.01 -8.42
C PHE A 305 11.65 2.31 -9.74
N PRO A 306 10.99 2.49 -10.90
CA PRO A 306 11.68 2.90 -12.12
C PRO A 306 12.51 4.17 -11.95
N ASP A 307 11.96 5.16 -11.24
CA ASP A 307 12.61 6.44 -10.96
C ASP A 307 13.74 6.28 -9.94
N ILE A 308 13.51 5.56 -8.83
CA ILE A 308 14.52 5.25 -7.81
C ILE A 308 15.73 4.52 -8.44
N ILE A 309 15.47 3.49 -9.24
CA ILE A 309 16.49 2.72 -9.97
C ILE A 309 17.25 3.63 -10.94
N HIS A 310 16.56 4.55 -11.61
CA HIS A 310 17.19 5.49 -12.53
C HIS A 310 18.14 6.44 -11.81
N VAL A 311 17.82 6.90 -10.59
CA VAL A 311 18.72 7.71 -9.76
C VAL A 311 20.00 6.94 -9.45
N GLN A 312 19.88 5.69 -8.97
CA GLN A 312 21.04 4.86 -8.64
C GLN A 312 21.90 4.55 -9.87
N LYS A 313 21.30 4.20 -11.01
CA LYS A 313 22.04 3.97 -12.27
C LYS A 313 22.73 5.24 -12.78
N GLY A 314 22.11 6.40 -12.61
CA GLY A 314 22.72 7.70 -12.92
C GLY A 314 23.99 7.93 -12.09
N ALA A 315 23.93 7.67 -10.78
CA ALA A 315 25.07 7.79 -9.89
C ALA A 315 26.23 6.84 -10.28
N LEU A 316 25.92 5.56 -10.55
CA LEU A 316 26.91 4.57 -11.02
C LEU A 316 27.57 5.00 -12.34
N THR A 317 26.78 5.55 -13.26
CA THR A 317 27.30 6.08 -14.54
C THR A 317 28.29 7.22 -14.30
N LYS A 318 28.01 8.13 -13.35
CA LYS A 318 28.93 9.22 -12.99
C LYS A 318 30.25 8.73 -12.39
N VAL A 319 30.23 7.64 -11.63
CA VAL A 319 31.47 7.02 -11.13
C VAL A 319 32.30 6.43 -12.27
N LYS A 320 31.67 5.77 -13.25
CA LYS A 320 32.36 5.24 -14.43
C LYS A 320 32.95 6.37 -15.28
N GLU A 321 32.20 7.45 -15.48
CA GLU A 321 32.66 8.65 -16.19
C GLU A 321 33.82 9.35 -15.46
N SER A 322 33.76 9.49 -14.13
CA SER A 322 34.81 10.15 -13.36
C SER A 322 36.13 9.37 -13.40
N LYS A 323 36.08 8.04 -13.27
CA LYS A 323 37.26 7.16 -13.42
C LYS A 323 37.92 7.32 -14.78
N ARG A 324 37.14 7.28 -15.86
CA ARG A 324 37.66 7.52 -17.22
C ARG A 324 38.29 8.90 -17.36
N HIS A 325 37.70 9.95 -16.79
CA HIS A 325 38.27 11.30 -16.85
C HIS A 325 39.58 11.43 -16.06
N VAL A 326 39.77 10.65 -14.99
CA VAL A 326 41.06 10.58 -14.30
C VAL A 326 42.11 9.92 -15.19
N GLU A 327 41.79 8.80 -15.84
CA GLU A 327 42.68 8.11 -16.79
C GLU A 327 43.10 9.01 -17.97
N GLU A 328 42.17 9.86 -18.44
CA GLU A 328 42.41 10.83 -19.51
C GLU A 328 43.11 12.13 -19.02
N GLY A 329 43.42 12.27 -17.73
CA GLY A 329 44.04 13.48 -17.16
C GLY A 329 43.13 14.71 -17.11
N LYS A 330 41.80 14.53 -17.25
CA LYS A 330 40.78 15.60 -17.27
C LYS A 330 40.15 15.86 -15.89
N MET A 331 40.46 15.04 -14.89
CA MET A 331 39.93 15.13 -13.53
C MET A 331 40.98 14.66 -12.51
N GLU A 332 41.03 15.33 -11.36
CA GLU A 332 41.87 14.91 -10.23
C GLU A 332 41.28 13.69 -9.52
N LEU A 333 42.16 12.80 -9.03
CA LEU A 333 41.76 11.58 -8.33
C LEU A 333 40.85 11.87 -7.12
N GLN A 334 41.19 12.86 -6.30
CA GLN A 334 40.41 13.25 -5.11
C GLN A 334 38.97 13.64 -5.47
N LYS A 335 38.77 14.31 -6.60
CA LYS A 335 37.43 14.69 -7.08
C LYS A 335 36.62 13.45 -7.50
N ALA A 336 37.27 12.47 -8.13
CA ALA A 336 36.64 11.20 -8.50
C ALA A 336 36.32 10.34 -7.27
N GLU A 337 37.17 10.33 -6.25
CA GLU A 337 36.93 9.67 -4.96
C GLU A 337 35.68 10.24 -4.28
N GLY A 338 35.54 11.57 -4.21
CA GLY A 338 34.34 12.20 -3.66
C GLY A 338 33.05 11.85 -4.43
N ILE A 339 33.12 11.70 -5.76
CA ILE A 339 31.99 11.20 -6.57
C ILE A 339 31.63 9.77 -6.18
N GLN A 340 32.64 8.92 -5.98
CA GLN A 340 32.45 7.52 -5.56
C GLN A 340 31.83 7.43 -4.15
N GLU A 341 32.29 8.23 -3.19
CA GLU A 341 31.75 8.28 -1.83
C GLU A 341 30.27 8.69 -1.81
N ARG A 342 29.89 9.71 -2.60
CA ARG A 342 28.49 10.14 -2.69
C ARG A 342 27.62 9.14 -3.45
N CYS A 343 28.14 8.46 -4.46
CA CYS A 343 27.45 7.32 -5.08
C CYS A 343 27.23 6.18 -4.07
N ASN A 344 28.18 5.93 -3.19
CA ASN A 344 28.08 4.90 -2.15
C ASN A 344 26.93 5.23 -1.17
N ILE A 345 26.72 6.49 -0.80
CA ILE A 345 25.56 6.93 0.01
C ILE A 345 24.22 6.61 -0.67
N ILE A 346 24.08 6.96 -1.97
CA ILE A 346 22.85 6.63 -2.74
C ILE A 346 22.66 5.11 -2.81
N SER A 347 23.75 4.36 -2.96
CA SER A 347 23.73 2.89 -3.04
C SER A 347 23.21 2.26 -1.75
N PHE A 348 23.71 2.70 -0.59
CA PHE A 348 23.23 2.27 0.72
C PHE A 348 21.74 2.54 0.92
N ALA A 349 21.28 3.75 0.61
CA ALA A 349 19.87 4.11 0.74
C ALA A 349 18.97 3.30 -0.21
N THR A 350 19.41 3.10 -1.45
CA THR A 350 18.66 2.32 -2.44
C THR A 350 18.54 0.86 -2.02
N LEU A 351 19.62 0.24 -1.54
CA LEU A 351 19.60 -1.15 -1.08
C LEU A 351 18.79 -1.30 0.23
N ALA A 352 18.88 -0.32 1.13
CA ALA A 352 18.05 -0.29 2.34
C ALA A 352 16.56 -0.23 2.01
N GLU A 353 16.19 0.55 0.99
CA GLU A 353 14.81 0.63 0.52
C GLU A 353 14.32 -0.67 -0.14
N ILE A 354 15.15 -1.29 -0.98
CA ILE A 354 14.85 -2.60 -1.58
C ILE A 354 14.65 -3.67 -0.50
N ASN A 355 15.51 -3.67 0.52
CA ASN A 355 15.40 -4.58 1.66
C ASN A 355 14.10 -4.34 2.44
N HIS A 356 13.79 -3.08 2.76
CA HIS A 356 12.53 -2.71 3.43
C HIS A 356 11.30 -3.18 2.62
N PHE A 357 11.27 -2.90 1.32
CA PHE A 357 10.20 -3.35 0.43
C PHE A 357 10.01 -4.87 0.48
N HIS A 358 11.09 -5.64 0.44
CA HIS A 358 11.01 -7.10 0.53
C HIS A 358 10.51 -7.60 1.88
N LYS A 359 10.97 -7.01 3.00
CA LYS A 359 10.50 -7.34 4.35
C LYS A 359 8.99 -7.12 4.49
N ILE A 360 8.51 -5.94 4.09
CA ILE A 360 7.09 -5.58 4.15
C ILE A 360 6.25 -6.46 3.20
N ARG A 361 6.75 -6.73 1.98
CA ARG A 361 6.12 -7.68 1.04
C ARG A 361 5.89 -9.06 1.65
N VAL A 362 6.90 -9.61 2.32
CA VAL A 362 6.77 -10.93 2.96
C VAL A 362 5.71 -10.89 4.06
N ARG A 363 5.72 -9.84 4.91
CA ARG A 363 4.73 -9.65 5.97
C ARG A 363 3.31 -9.60 5.41
N ASP A 364 3.07 -8.75 4.42
CA ASP A 364 1.71 -8.44 3.94
C ASP A 364 1.12 -9.59 3.14
N PHE A 365 1.86 -10.11 2.17
CA PHE A 365 1.37 -11.22 1.34
C PHE A 365 1.16 -12.48 2.18
N LYS A 366 2.00 -12.74 3.18
CA LYS A 366 1.75 -13.83 4.14
C LYS A 366 0.42 -13.64 4.85
N SER A 367 0.22 -12.49 5.49
CA SER A 367 -1.01 -12.20 6.24
C SER A 367 -2.25 -12.26 5.34
N GLN A 368 -2.16 -11.69 4.15
CA GLN A 368 -3.27 -11.60 3.21
C GLN A 368 -3.65 -12.97 2.63
N MET A 369 -2.67 -13.82 2.32
CA MET A 369 -2.94 -15.18 1.86
C MET A 369 -3.51 -16.06 2.97
N GLN A 370 -3.04 -15.89 4.21
CA GLN A 370 -3.64 -16.57 5.37
C GLN A 370 -5.11 -16.16 5.54
N HIS A 371 -5.41 -14.86 5.48
CA HIS A 371 -6.77 -14.35 5.56
C HIS A 371 -7.67 -14.89 4.44
N PHE A 372 -7.21 -14.84 3.19
CA PHE A 372 -7.94 -15.37 2.03
C PHE A 372 -8.34 -16.84 2.23
N LEU A 373 -7.38 -17.69 2.63
CA LEU A 373 -7.64 -19.11 2.85
C LEU A 373 -8.59 -19.36 4.02
N GLN A 374 -8.43 -18.61 5.12
CA GLN A 374 -9.34 -18.71 6.27
C GLN A 374 -10.78 -18.35 5.89
N GLN A 375 -10.98 -17.29 5.11
CA GLN A 375 -12.30 -16.87 4.66
C GLN A 375 -12.93 -17.86 3.68
N GLN A 376 -12.12 -18.47 2.80
CA GLN A 376 -12.57 -19.57 1.92
C GLN A 376 -12.99 -20.81 2.72
N ILE A 377 -12.24 -21.20 3.76
CA ILE A 377 -12.61 -22.31 4.65
C ILE A 377 -13.96 -22.01 5.34
N LEU A 378 -14.08 -20.84 5.95
CA LEU A 378 -15.30 -20.41 6.63
C LEU A 378 -16.51 -20.36 5.68
N PHE A 379 -16.29 -19.93 4.44
CA PHE A 379 -17.32 -19.92 3.41
C PHE A 379 -17.87 -21.32 3.13
N PHE A 380 -17.00 -22.28 2.81
CA PHE A 380 -17.44 -23.64 2.52
C PHE A 380 -18.07 -24.33 3.73
N GLN A 381 -17.61 -24.03 4.96
CA GLN A 381 -18.27 -24.50 6.17
C GLN A 381 -19.71 -23.98 6.30
N LYS A 382 -19.96 -22.70 6.00
CA LYS A 382 -21.33 -22.14 6.00
C LYS A 382 -22.21 -22.79 4.94
N VAL A 383 -21.66 -23.07 3.76
CA VAL A 383 -22.37 -23.78 2.69
C VAL A 383 -22.73 -25.20 3.15
N THR A 384 -21.77 -25.94 3.71
CA THR A 384 -22.01 -27.28 4.27
C THR A 384 -23.09 -27.27 5.34
N GLN A 385 -23.02 -26.33 6.29
CA GLN A 385 -24.03 -26.19 7.34
C GLN A 385 -25.43 -25.97 6.75
N LYS A 386 -25.58 -25.16 5.71
CA LYS A 386 -26.87 -24.93 5.05
C LYS A 386 -27.43 -26.19 4.40
N LEU A 387 -26.56 -27.01 3.81
CA LEU A 387 -26.95 -28.28 3.23
C LEU A 387 -27.32 -29.32 4.31
N GLU A 388 -26.59 -29.37 5.42
CA GLU A 388 -26.89 -30.23 6.57
C GLU A 388 -28.24 -29.86 7.23
N GLU A 389 -28.51 -28.55 7.41
CA GLU A 389 -29.80 -28.05 7.89
C GLU A 389 -30.96 -28.50 6.98
N ALA A 390 -30.75 -28.47 5.66
CA ALA A 390 -31.76 -28.91 4.71
C ALA A 390 -31.95 -30.43 4.71
N LEU A 391 -30.86 -31.19 4.78
CA LEU A 391 -30.90 -32.65 4.85
C LEU A 391 -31.68 -33.12 6.09
N HIS A 392 -31.46 -32.49 7.24
CA HIS A 392 -32.13 -32.88 8.48
C HIS A 392 -33.66 -32.73 8.43
N LYS A 393 -34.21 -31.90 7.53
CA LYS A 393 -35.67 -31.80 7.33
C LYS A 393 -36.29 -33.07 6.77
N TYR A 394 -35.49 -33.94 6.17
CA TYR A 394 -35.97 -35.21 5.61
C TYR A 394 -36.00 -36.34 6.65
N ASP A 395 -35.38 -36.19 7.83
CA ASP A 395 -35.32 -37.25 8.86
C ASP A 395 -36.69 -37.53 9.50
N SER A 396 -37.60 -36.55 9.44
CA SER A 396 -38.96 -36.65 9.99
C SER A 396 -40.05 -36.94 8.95
N VAL A 397 -39.66 -37.23 7.70
CA VAL A 397 -40.58 -37.49 6.58
C VAL A 397 -41.12 -38.91 6.62
#